data_AF-A0A1F2QW88-F1
#
_entry.id   AF-A0A1F2QW88-F1
#
_cell.length_a   1.000
_cell.length_b   1.000
_cell.length_c   1.000
_cell.angle_alpha   90.00
_cell.angle_beta   90.00
_cell.angle_gamma   90.00
#
_symmetry.space_group_name_H-M   'P 1'
#
loop_
_entity.id
_entity.type
_entity.pdbx_description
1 polymer ?
#
loop_
_entity_poly.entity_id
_entity_poly.type
_entity_poly.pdbx_seq_one_letter_code
_entity_poly.pdbx_strand_id
1 'polypeptide(L)'
;MRNRVDDVAQDLSVLVEQTAPRLQAISEADSFKTRGPGSWSRKQILGHLTDSALNNLHRFVRAQQGGELTFPDYDQPFWVER
;
A
#
# COMPACT_ATOMS: atom_id res chain seq x y z
N MET A 1 30.07 -0.38 7.06
CA MET A 1 28.75 0.09 7.56
C MET A 1 27.79 0.01 6.38
N ARG A 2 26.69 -0.74 6.51
CA ARG A 2 25.63 -0.77 5.48
C ARG A 2 24.80 0.52 5.64
N ASN A 3 24.47 1.18 4.53
CA ASN A 3 23.70 2.42 4.56
C ASN A 3 22.23 2.08 4.85
N ARG A 4 21.62 2.77 5.82
CA ARG A 4 20.25 2.52 6.29
C ARG A 4 19.20 2.57 5.16
N VAL A 5 19.44 3.35 4.11
CA VAL A 5 18.55 3.41 2.93
C VAL A 5 18.64 2.14 2.09
N ASP A 6 19.86 1.64 1.87
CA ASP A 6 20.09 0.39 1.13
C ASP A 6 19.46 -0.80 1.88
N ASP A 7 19.49 -0.75 3.22
CA ASP A 7 18.83 -1.75 4.07
C ASP A 7 17.31 -1.74 3.88
N VAL A 8 16.66 -0.56 3.86
CA VAL A 8 15.19 -0.46 3.69
C VAL A 8 14.74 -0.91 2.29
N ALA A 9 15.47 -0.55 1.24
CA ALA A 9 15.13 -0.95 -0.13
C ALA A 9 15.28 -2.48 -0.32
N GLN A 10 16.32 -3.05 0.28
CA GLN A 10 16.54 -4.50 0.26
C GLN A 10 15.46 -5.23 1.06
N ASP A 11 15.13 -4.76 2.27
CA ASP A 11 14.10 -5.34 3.12
C ASP A 11 12.72 -5.32 2.43
N LEU A 12 12.38 -4.22 1.74
CA LEU A 12 11.15 -4.13 0.97
C LEU A 12 11.13 -5.12 -0.19
N SER A 13 12.25 -5.26 -0.91
CA SER A 13 12.37 -6.21 -2.03
C SER A 13 12.17 -7.65 -1.54
N VAL A 14 12.84 -8.03 -0.45
CA VAL A 14 12.68 -9.34 0.19
C VAL A 14 11.24 -9.57 0.64
N LEU A 15 10.60 -8.57 1.25
CA LEU A 15 9.22 -8.66 1.69
C LEU A 15 8.26 -8.89 0.52
N VAL A 16 8.45 -8.18 -0.60
CA VAL A 16 7.64 -8.35 -1.81
C VAL A 16 7.83 -9.75 -2.41
N GLU A 17 9.08 -10.19 -2.55
CA GLU A 17 9.40 -11.53 -3.08
C GLU A 17 8.77 -12.65 -2.24
N GLN A 18 8.76 -12.51 -0.92
CA GLN A 18 8.17 -13.50 -0.01
C GLN A 18 6.64 -13.42 0.05
N THR A 19 6.06 -12.23 -0.11
CA THR A 19 4.62 -12.00 0.09
C THR A 19 3.82 -12.19 -1.19
N ALA A 20 4.36 -11.84 -2.35
CA ALA A 20 3.65 -11.92 -3.62
C ALA A 20 3.12 -13.34 -3.94
N PRO A 21 3.89 -14.43 -3.78
CA PRO A 21 3.38 -15.78 -4.01
C PRO A 21 2.24 -16.16 -3.06
N ARG A 22 2.27 -15.66 -1.82
CA ARG A 22 1.23 -15.92 -0.80
C ARG A 22 -0.08 -15.21 -1.16
N LEU A 23 0.01 -13.99 -1.71
CA LEU A 23 -1.15 -13.26 -2.20
C LEU A 23 -1.72 -13.90 -3.47
N GLN A 24 -0.86 -14.34 -4.39
CA GLN A 24 -1.26 -15.04 -5.62
C GLN A 24 -1.95 -16.39 -5.35
N ALA A 25 -1.62 -17.05 -4.24
CA ALA A 25 -2.25 -18.30 -3.83
C ALA A 25 -3.69 -18.11 -3.28
N ILE A 26 -4.13 -16.87 -3.02
CA ILE A 26 -5.50 -16.59 -2.57
C ILE A 26 -6.43 -16.66 -3.78
N SER A 27 -7.44 -17.52 -3.71
CA SER A 27 -8.45 -17.59 -4.78
C SER A 27 -9.20 -16.28 -4.92
N GLU A 28 -9.70 -15.98 -6.12
CA GLU A 28 -10.49 -14.76 -6.34
C GLU A 28 -11.73 -14.73 -5.43
N ALA A 29 -12.41 -15.86 -5.25
CA ALA A 29 -13.56 -15.95 -4.34
C ALA A 29 -13.17 -15.67 -2.87
N ASP A 30 -12.01 -16.14 -2.42
CA ASP A 30 -11.52 -15.87 -1.06
C ASP A 30 -11.01 -14.43 -0.89
N SER A 31 -10.55 -13.79 -1.96
CA SER A 31 -10.05 -12.42 -1.90
C SER A 31 -11.17 -11.42 -1.58
N PHE A 32 -12.41 -11.72 -2.02
CA PHE A 32 -13.62 -10.93 -1.76
C PHE A 32 -14.30 -11.21 -0.41
N LYS A 33 -13.92 -12.28 0.32
CA LYS A 33 -14.53 -12.57 1.62
C LYS A 33 -14.21 -11.47 2.63
N THR A 34 -15.25 -10.92 3.25
CA THR A 34 -15.16 -9.97 4.37
C THR A 34 -15.19 -10.71 5.70
N ARG A 35 -14.78 -10.05 6.79
CA ARG A 35 -14.83 -10.60 8.16
C ARG A 35 -16.16 -10.34 8.88
N GLY A 36 -17.09 -9.66 8.21
CA GLY A 36 -18.37 -9.23 8.75
C GLY A 36 -18.89 -7.94 8.10
N PRO A 37 -20.11 -7.50 8.44
CA PRO A 37 -20.71 -6.28 7.92
C PRO A 37 -19.79 -5.06 8.13
N GLY A 38 -19.61 -4.26 7.09
CA GLY A 38 -18.78 -3.04 7.13
C GLY A 38 -17.26 -3.28 7.12
N SER A 39 -16.78 -4.53 7.11
CA SER A 39 -15.35 -4.82 7.02
C SER A 39 -14.88 -4.92 5.57
N TRP A 40 -13.65 -4.46 5.31
CA TRP A 40 -13.00 -4.63 4.02
C TRP A 40 -12.61 -6.09 3.77
N SER A 41 -12.76 -6.52 2.52
CA SER A 41 -12.21 -7.77 2.02
C SER A 41 -10.68 -7.72 1.96
N ARG A 42 -10.04 -8.88 1.75
CA ARG A 42 -8.57 -8.94 1.57
C ARG A 42 -8.13 -8.12 0.36
N LYS A 43 -8.91 -8.16 -0.72
CA LYS A 43 -8.64 -7.42 -1.96
C LYS A 43 -8.74 -5.91 -1.76
N GLN A 44 -9.76 -5.48 -1.02
CA GLN A 44 -9.95 -4.08 -0.64
C GLN A 44 -8.82 -3.54 0.25
N ILE A 45 -8.37 -4.33 1.23
CA ILE A 45 -7.23 -3.97 2.08
C ILE A 45 -5.96 -3.83 1.23
N LEU A 46 -5.70 -4.77 0.31
CA LEU A 46 -4.52 -4.71 -0.55
C LEU A 46 -4.55 -3.45 -1.44
N GLY A 47 -5.68 -3.16 -2.09
CA GLY A 47 -5.86 -1.94 -2.88
C GLY A 47 -5.61 -0.67 -2.05
N HIS A 48 -6.25 -0.57 -0.89
CA HIS A 48 -6.07 0.56 0.02
C HIS A 48 -4.60 0.79 0.42
N LEU A 49 -3.86 -0.28 0.73
CA LEU A 49 -2.44 -0.18 1.09
C LEU A 49 -1.59 0.29 -0.10
N THR A 50 -1.88 -0.20 -1.31
CA THR A 50 -1.21 0.25 -2.53
C THR A 50 -1.47 1.74 -2.79
N ASP A 51 -2.72 2.18 -2.72
CA ASP A 51 -3.07 3.57 -2.97
C ASP A 51 -2.47 4.52 -1.92
N SER A 52 -2.46 4.10 -0.64
CA SER A 52 -1.81 4.84 0.45
C SER A 52 -0.30 4.97 0.24
N ALA A 53 0.37 3.89 -0.19
CA ALA A 53 1.80 3.93 -0.50
C ALA A 53 2.12 4.90 -1.64
N LEU A 54 1.31 4.90 -2.71
CA LEU A 54 1.48 5.79 -3.86
C LEU A 54 1.27 7.26 -3.46
N ASN A 55 0.21 7.56 -2.71
CA ASN A 55 -0.03 8.91 -2.20
C ASN A 55 1.12 9.42 -1.33
N ASN A 56 1.64 8.58 -0.44
CA ASN A 56 2.76 8.96 0.42
C ASN A 56 4.09 9.09 -0.33
N LEU A 57 4.33 8.29 -1.37
CA LEU A 57 5.51 8.44 -2.22
C LEU A 57 5.57 9.83 -2.86
N HIS A 58 4.45 10.31 -3.41
CA HIS A 58 4.37 11.67 -3.95
C HIS A 58 4.64 12.73 -2.88
N ARG A 59 4.11 12.54 -1.66
CA ARG A 59 4.36 13.45 -0.54
C ARG A 59 5.84 13.51 -0.18
N PHE A 60 6.52 12.37 -0.09
CA PHE A 60 7.94 12.31 0.25
C PHE A 60 8.83 12.96 -0.81
N VAL A 61 8.58 12.71 -2.09
CA VAL A 61 9.37 13.32 -3.18
C VAL A 61 9.22 14.84 -3.18
N ARG A 62 7.99 15.36 -3.00
CA ARG A 62 7.76 16.81 -2.95
C ARG A 62 8.31 17.45 -1.67
N ALA A 63 8.24 16.77 -0.53
CA ALA A 63 8.80 17.25 0.73
C ALA A 63 10.30 17.54 0.65
N GLN A 64 11.04 16.81 -0.19
CA GLN A 64 12.48 17.05 -0.41
C GLN A 64 12.79 18.40 -1.07
N GLN A 65 11.83 19.01 -1.77
CA GLN A 65 12.00 20.30 -2.42
C GLN A 65 11.85 21.49 -1.45
N GLY A 66 11.39 21.24 -0.21
CA GLY A 66 11.13 22.25 0.79
C GLY A 66 9.86 23.08 0.51
N GLY A 67 9.53 23.99 1.43
CA GLY A 67 8.36 24.88 1.32
C GLY A 67 7.08 24.31 1.94
N GLU A 68 5.97 25.01 1.71
CA GLU A 68 4.65 24.59 2.17
C GLU A 68 4.15 23.39 1.36
N LEU A 69 3.64 22.38 2.06
CA LEU A 69 3.15 21.15 1.45
C LEU A 69 1.63 21.11 1.47
N THR A 70 1.01 21.45 0.35
CA THR A 70 -0.43 21.31 0.13
C THR A 70 -0.70 20.09 -0.75
N PHE A 71 -1.50 19.15 -0.26
CA PHE A 71 -1.93 17.96 -1.00
C PHE A 71 -3.45 17.86 -1.00
N PRO A 72 -4.08 17.39 -2.08
CA PRO A 72 -5.49 17.04 -2.05
C PRO A 72 -5.72 15.89 -1.06
N ASP A 73 -6.94 15.86 -0.51
CA ASP A 73 -7.40 14.70 0.24
C ASP A 73 -7.44 13.45 -0.65
N TYR A 74 -7.30 12.30 -0.02
CA TYR A 74 -7.43 10.99 -0.65
C TYR A 74 -8.67 10.30 -0.09
N ASP A 75 -9.72 10.19 -0.92
CA ASP A 75 -10.99 9.55 -0.56
C ASP A 75 -10.83 8.03 -0.56
N GLN A 76 -10.35 7.49 0.57
CA GLN A 76 -10.10 6.06 0.73
C GLN A 76 -11.35 5.20 0.48
N PRO A 77 -12.55 5.55 1.00
CA PRO A 77 -13.78 4.81 0.70
C PRO A 77 -14.08 4.69 -0.80
N PHE A 78 -13.95 5.78 -1.56
CA PHE A 78 -14.27 5.78 -3.00
C PHE A 78 -13.47 4.74 -3.79
N TRP A 79 -12.17 4.57 -3.49
CA TRP A 79 -11.30 3.63 -4.22
C TRP A 79 -11.50 2.18 -3.77
N VAL A 80 -11.93 1.98 -2.53
CA VAL A 80 -12.16 0.65 -1.96
C VAL A 80 -13.50 0.05 -2.39
N GLU A 81 -14.48 0.88 -2.75
CA GLU A 81 -15.82 0.45 -3.17
C GLU A 81 -15.95 0.08 -4.66
N ARG A 82 -14.87 0.19 -5.45
CA ARG A 82 -14.86 -0.08 -6.90
C ARG A 82 -14.51 -1.51 -7.29
#